data_AF-A0A0R1EXW9-F1
#
_entry.id   AF-A0A0R1EXW9-F1
#
_cell.length_a   1.000
_cell.length_b   1.000
_cell.length_c   1.000
_cell.angle_alpha   90.00
_cell.angle_beta   90.00
_cell.angle_gamma   90.00
#
_symmetry.space_group_name_H-M   'P 1'
#
loop_
_entity.id
_entity.type
_entity.pdbx_description
1 polymer ?
#
loop_
_entity_poly.entity_id
_entity_poly.type
_entity_poly.pdbx_seq_one_letter_code
_entity_poly.pdbx_strand_id
1 'polypeptide(L)'
;MNLEWTSYIWLVYLPYIMAQYVPTKSITDWIWLGLGVVFLVVYILVNEIDRWLLVTIPLELAITGLFAIFAFNDYMIIYPGWQVSFILARYPRKYFHWFATAFYLIILVGLWRANLVHPGTLNISNGNLLNLVFPLVSPIFAYTASRSIIRQRQLRQTNRRLQAIVRRGERERIARDLHDTLGQSFSMMTLKAELAKKLLDKAPERVGPELDDIAQTSRHDLQLVRSIVNDLHQQSLSEMMLTQGKNLAEANVVLLTDGENAATEWPTKVQIHLSPVISEAITNVIRHAHAHQVEITFEQTPSAYIVNIQDDGRSKNNYARAGSNGISGMQQRMNEVNGTFTITHTRQGTLVTLTLPKEQQVS
;
A
#
# COMPACT_ATOMS: atom_id res chain seq x y z
N MET A 1 -2.94 -14.40 -4.87
CA MET A 1 -4.05 -14.80 -5.74
C MET A 1 -3.44 -15.33 -7.02
N ASN A 2 -3.54 -16.64 -7.22
CA ASN A 2 -2.89 -17.38 -8.30
C ASN A 2 -3.40 -16.83 -9.64
N LEU A 3 -2.48 -16.35 -10.46
CA LEU A 3 -2.75 -15.71 -11.75
C LEU A 3 -3.42 -16.66 -12.76
N GLU A 4 -3.38 -17.97 -12.50
CA GLU A 4 -3.79 -19.01 -13.44
C GLU A 4 -5.28 -18.94 -13.78
N TRP A 5 -6.17 -18.74 -12.79
CA TRP A 5 -7.62 -18.71 -13.00
C TRP A 5 -8.10 -17.55 -13.89
N THR A 6 -7.45 -16.38 -13.79
CA THR A 6 -7.86 -15.20 -14.57
C THR A 6 -7.56 -15.34 -16.06
N SER A 7 -6.59 -16.18 -16.44
CA SER A 7 -6.36 -16.51 -17.85
C SER A 7 -7.48 -17.40 -18.39
N TYR A 8 -7.99 -18.36 -17.61
CA TYR A 8 -9.00 -19.30 -18.11
C TYR A 8 -10.41 -18.72 -18.22
N ILE A 9 -10.70 -17.59 -17.57
CA ILE A 9 -12.05 -17.00 -17.54
C ILE A 9 -12.59 -16.69 -18.94
N TRP A 10 -11.72 -16.32 -19.88
CA TRP A 10 -12.11 -15.98 -21.24
C TRP A 10 -12.48 -17.20 -22.09
N LEU A 11 -12.05 -18.41 -21.71
CA LEU A 11 -12.41 -19.64 -22.43
C LEU A 11 -13.91 -19.93 -22.36
N VAL A 12 -14.66 -19.33 -21.44
CA VAL A 12 -16.12 -19.43 -21.38
C VAL A 12 -16.80 -18.96 -22.66
N TYR A 13 -16.16 -18.05 -23.41
CA TYR A 13 -16.67 -17.54 -24.69
C TYR A 13 -16.28 -18.42 -25.89
N LEU A 14 -15.34 -19.35 -25.73
CA LEU A 14 -14.84 -20.18 -26.83
C LEU A 14 -15.96 -21.04 -27.46
N PRO A 15 -16.86 -21.69 -26.69
CA PRO A 15 -17.99 -22.41 -27.25
C PRO A 15 -18.91 -21.53 -28.10
N TYR A 16 -19.16 -20.28 -27.66
CA TYR A 16 -19.96 -19.32 -28.42
C TYR A 16 -19.30 -18.95 -29.76
N ILE A 17 -17.98 -18.70 -29.74
CA ILE A 17 -17.20 -18.40 -30.94
C ILE A 17 -17.18 -19.59 -31.90
N MET A 18 -17.14 -20.82 -31.39
CA MET A 18 -17.14 -22.04 -32.21
C MET A 18 -18.53 -22.47 -32.68
N ALA A 19 -19.60 -22.03 -32.00
CA ALA A 19 -20.98 -22.38 -32.35
C ALA A 19 -21.38 -21.94 -33.77
N GLN A 20 -20.75 -20.90 -34.32
CA GLN A 20 -21.03 -20.43 -35.69
C GLN A 20 -20.70 -21.46 -36.78
N TYR A 21 -19.83 -22.44 -36.47
CA TYR A 21 -19.47 -23.54 -37.38
C TYR A 21 -20.39 -24.76 -37.21
N VAL A 22 -21.41 -24.67 -36.35
CA VAL A 22 -22.36 -25.76 -36.03
C VAL A 22 -23.80 -25.31 -36.36
N PRO A 23 -24.59 -26.12 -37.10
CA PRO A 23 -24.24 -27.41 -37.70
C PRO A 23 -23.25 -27.25 -38.86
N THR A 24 -22.35 -28.22 -39.02
CA THR A 24 -21.31 -28.20 -40.05
C THR A 24 -21.94 -28.33 -41.44
N LYS A 25 -21.66 -27.38 -42.33
CA LYS A 25 -22.20 -27.33 -43.70
C LYS A 25 -21.14 -27.68 -44.74
N SER A 26 -19.86 -27.51 -44.40
CA SER A 26 -18.72 -27.71 -45.30
C SER A 26 -17.55 -28.43 -44.61
N ILE A 27 -16.65 -29.01 -45.41
CA ILE A 27 -15.34 -29.52 -44.93
C ILE A 27 -14.53 -28.42 -44.25
N THR A 28 -14.70 -27.16 -44.69
CA THR A 28 -14.05 -26.00 -44.08
C THR A 28 -14.46 -25.79 -42.61
N ASP A 29 -15.71 -26.07 -42.24
CA ASP A 29 -16.18 -25.96 -40.86
C ASP A 29 -15.50 -26.99 -39.96
N TRP A 30 -15.26 -28.21 -40.46
CA TRP A 30 -14.49 -29.24 -39.74
C TRP A 30 -13.04 -28.82 -39.50
N ILE A 31 -12.42 -28.16 -40.48
CA ILE A 31 -11.05 -27.63 -40.32
C ILE A 31 -11.02 -26.55 -39.24
N TRP A 32 -11.99 -25.63 -39.22
CA TRP A 32 -12.07 -24.59 -38.20
C TRP A 32 -12.32 -25.13 -36.80
N LEU A 33 -13.21 -26.11 -36.64
CA LEU A 33 -13.42 -26.78 -35.37
C LEU A 33 -12.16 -27.52 -34.90
N GLY A 34 -11.45 -28.21 -35.81
CA GLY A 34 -10.16 -28.85 -35.51
C GLY A 34 -9.09 -27.85 -35.06
N LEU A 35 -8.95 -26.73 -35.77
CA LEU A 35 -8.05 -25.63 -35.38
C LEU A 35 -8.45 -25.01 -34.04
N GLY A 36 -9.74 -24.95 -33.71
CA GLY A 36 -10.23 -24.52 -32.40
C GLY A 36 -9.77 -25.43 -31.26
N VAL A 37 -9.75 -26.75 -31.48
CA VAL A 37 -9.19 -27.71 -30.51
C VAL A 37 -7.68 -27.53 -30.36
N VAL A 38 -6.95 -27.36 -31.47
CA VAL A 38 -5.50 -27.08 -31.44
C VAL A 38 -5.23 -25.77 -30.70
N PHE A 39 -6.02 -24.73 -30.96
CA PHE A 39 -5.95 -23.46 -30.24
C PHE A 39 -6.11 -23.67 -28.73
N LEU A 40 -7.11 -24.43 -28.28
CA LEU A 40 -7.33 -24.71 -26.87
C LEU A 40 -6.11 -25.39 -26.22
N VAL A 41 -5.50 -26.37 -26.90
CA VAL A 41 -4.29 -27.03 -26.42
C VAL A 41 -3.13 -26.05 -26.31
N VAL A 42 -2.90 -25.24 -27.36
CA VAL A 42 -1.83 -24.23 -27.35
C VAL A 42 -2.06 -23.17 -26.26
N TYR A 43 -3.29 -22.70 -26.08
CA TYR A 43 -3.69 -21.74 -25.05
C TYR A 43 -3.33 -22.23 -23.63
N ILE A 44 -3.61 -23.51 -23.35
CA ILE A 44 -3.25 -24.15 -22.08
C ILE A 44 -1.71 -24.25 -21.96
N LEU A 45 -1.01 -24.68 -23.02
CA LEU A 45 0.45 -24.81 -23.00
C LEU A 45 1.16 -23.46 -22.75
N VAL A 46 0.65 -22.36 -23.31
CA VAL A 46 1.14 -21.00 -23.05
C VAL A 46 1.01 -20.63 -21.57
N ASN A 47 -0.03 -21.11 -20.89
CA ASN A 47 -0.31 -20.75 -19.50
C ASN A 47 0.43 -21.63 -18.49
N GLU A 48 0.67 -22.90 -18.81
CA GLU A 48 1.21 -23.90 -17.88
C GLU A 48 2.71 -24.19 -18.08
N ILE A 49 3.26 -23.99 -19.28
CA ILE A 49 4.63 -24.40 -19.61
C ILE A 49 5.50 -23.22 -20.07
N ASP A 50 6.09 -22.52 -19.10
CA ASP A 50 6.98 -21.35 -19.33
C ASP A 50 8.15 -21.65 -20.30
N ARG A 51 8.65 -22.89 -20.32
CA ARG A 51 9.78 -23.30 -21.15
C ARG A 51 9.49 -23.20 -22.65
N TRP A 52 8.23 -23.32 -23.06
CA TRP A 52 7.82 -23.43 -24.46
C TRP A 52 7.27 -22.12 -25.04
N LEU A 53 7.24 -21.04 -24.25
CA LEU A 53 6.67 -19.74 -24.63
C LEU A 53 7.19 -19.17 -25.96
N LEU A 54 8.48 -19.41 -26.28
CA LEU A 54 9.07 -18.95 -27.54
C LEU A 54 8.45 -19.61 -28.78
N VAL A 55 7.85 -20.80 -28.63
CA VAL A 55 7.21 -21.55 -29.73
C VAL A 55 5.69 -21.43 -29.64
N THR A 56 5.13 -21.52 -28.44
CA THR A 56 3.68 -21.54 -28.24
C THR A 56 3.02 -20.18 -28.50
N ILE A 57 3.66 -19.06 -28.13
CA ILE A 57 3.11 -17.71 -28.41
C ILE A 57 3.01 -17.43 -29.92
N PRO A 58 4.08 -17.63 -30.74
CA PRO A 58 3.96 -17.46 -32.18
C PRO A 58 2.93 -18.42 -32.81
N LEU A 59 2.85 -19.66 -32.31
CA LEU A 59 1.88 -20.64 -32.79
C LEU A 59 0.44 -20.22 -32.49
N GLU A 60 0.18 -19.69 -31.29
CA GLU A 60 -1.13 -19.16 -30.90
C GLU A 60 -1.52 -17.94 -31.76
N LEU A 61 -0.58 -17.02 -31.98
CA LEU A 61 -0.78 -15.88 -32.88
C LEU A 61 -1.04 -16.33 -34.33
N ALA A 62 -0.36 -17.38 -34.79
CA ALA A 62 -0.59 -17.92 -36.12
C ALA A 62 -1.99 -18.52 -36.25
N ILE A 63 -2.44 -19.32 -35.27
CA ILE A 63 -3.78 -19.91 -35.29
C ILE A 63 -4.86 -18.83 -35.24
N THR A 64 -4.76 -17.90 -34.29
CA THR A 64 -5.72 -16.79 -34.16
C THR A 64 -5.70 -15.86 -35.37
N GLY A 65 -4.53 -15.64 -35.98
CA GLY A 65 -4.40 -14.90 -37.24
C GLY A 65 -5.04 -15.61 -38.43
N LEU A 66 -5.00 -16.95 -38.50
CA LEU A 66 -5.74 -17.71 -39.52
C LEU A 66 -7.25 -17.49 -39.39
N PHE A 67 -7.79 -17.49 -38.16
CA PHE A 67 -9.21 -17.19 -37.92
C PHE A 67 -9.56 -15.75 -38.32
N ALA A 68 -8.76 -14.76 -37.92
CA ALA A 68 -9.01 -13.36 -38.27
C ALA A 68 -8.96 -13.14 -39.80
N ILE A 69 -7.93 -13.67 -40.47
CA ILE A 69 -7.69 -13.39 -41.89
C ILE A 69 -8.58 -14.23 -42.80
N PHE A 70 -8.82 -15.52 -42.53
CA PHE A 70 -9.53 -16.42 -43.46
C PHE A 70 -10.96 -16.74 -43.03
N ALA A 71 -11.27 -16.76 -41.74
CA ALA A 71 -12.61 -17.03 -41.24
C ALA A 71 -13.41 -15.74 -40.96
N PHE A 72 -12.80 -14.57 -41.11
CA PHE A 72 -13.36 -13.26 -40.73
C PHE A 72 -13.87 -13.26 -39.28
N ASN A 73 -13.18 -14.00 -38.41
CA ASN A 73 -13.50 -14.13 -36.99
C ASN A 73 -12.41 -13.43 -36.17
N ASP A 74 -12.62 -12.14 -35.92
CA ASP A 74 -11.69 -11.30 -35.17
C ASP A 74 -11.72 -11.55 -33.65
N TYR A 75 -12.69 -12.33 -33.15
CA TYR A 75 -12.83 -12.57 -31.71
C TYR A 75 -11.76 -13.49 -31.15
N MET A 76 -11.23 -14.42 -31.96
CA MET A 76 -10.17 -15.34 -31.54
C MET A 76 -8.88 -14.63 -31.16
N ILE A 77 -8.59 -13.45 -31.74
CA ILE A 77 -7.36 -12.71 -31.46
C ILE A 77 -7.37 -12.06 -30.07
N ILE A 78 -8.54 -11.91 -29.46
CA ILE A 78 -8.67 -11.30 -28.12
C ILE A 78 -7.93 -12.11 -27.06
N TYR A 79 -7.92 -13.44 -27.20
CA TYR A 79 -7.30 -14.37 -26.25
C TYR A 79 -5.81 -14.10 -26.04
N PRO A 80 -4.94 -14.19 -27.08
CA PRO A 80 -3.53 -13.86 -26.92
C PRO A 80 -3.34 -12.39 -26.55
N GLY A 81 -4.20 -11.49 -27.04
CA GLY A 81 -4.16 -10.07 -26.70
C GLY A 81 -4.19 -9.84 -25.19
N TRP A 82 -5.08 -10.51 -24.46
CA TRP A 82 -5.14 -10.42 -23.00
C TRP A 82 -4.09 -11.29 -22.30
N GLN A 83 -4.07 -12.60 -22.60
CA GLN A 83 -3.27 -13.60 -21.90
C GLN A 83 -1.78 -13.36 -22.05
N VAL A 84 -1.28 -13.29 -23.29
CA VAL A 84 0.15 -13.17 -23.59
C VAL A 84 0.70 -11.84 -23.09
N SER A 85 -0.08 -10.76 -23.20
CA SER A 85 0.30 -9.45 -22.65
C SER A 85 0.51 -9.48 -21.13
N PHE A 86 -0.30 -10.25 -20.42
CA PHE A 86 -0.17 -10.43 -18.97
C PHE A 86 1.10 -11.21 -18.59
N ILE A 87 1.45 -12.24 -19.38
CA ILE A 87 2.67 -13.04 -19.22
C ILE A 87 3.90 -12.19 -19.54
N LEU A 88 3.92 -11.52 -20.69
CA LEU A 88 5.04 -10.70 -21.17
C LEU A 88 5.33 -9.48 -20.29
N ALA A 89 4.40 -9.06 -19.43
CA ALA A 89 4.64 -8.04 -18.43
C ALA A 89 5.76 -8.41 -17.43
N ARG A 90 6.03 -9.72 -17.25
CA ARG A 90 7.13 -10.25 -16.41
C ARG A 90 8.48 -10.26 -17.12
N TYR A 91 8.49 -10.13 -18.44
CA TYR A 91 9.68 -10.21 -19.29
C TYR A 91 10.18 -8.81 -19.72
N PRO A 92 11.41 -8.71 -20.28
CA PRO A 92 11.92 -7.46 -20.82
C PRO A 92 10.96 -6.82 -21.84
N ARG A 93 10.88 -5.48 -21.83
CA ARG A 93 9.92 -4.71 -22.67
C ARG A 93 9.97 -5.09 -24.15
N LYS A 94 11.15 -5.46 -24.68
CA LYS A 94 11.34 -5.84 -26.08
C LYS A 94 10.38 -6.94 -26.55
N TYR A 95 10.13 -7.96 -25.73
CA TYR A 95 9.27 -9.08 -26.13
C TYR A 95 7.81 -8.66 -26.30
N PHE A 96 7.32 -7.78 -25.43
CA PHE A 96 5.98 -7.20 -25.59
C PHE A 96 5.87 -6.36 -26.86
N HIS A 97 6.90 -5.59 -27.23
CA HIS A 97 6.87 -4.80 -28.47
C HIS A 97 6.83 -5.71 -29.69
N TRP A 98 7.65 -6.78 -29.73
CA TRP A 98 7.60 -7.78 -30.80
C TRP A 98 6.24 -8.48 -30.91
N PHE A 99 5.65 -8.86 -29.78
CA PHE A 99 4.32 -9.43 -29.74
C PHE A 99 3.26 -8.44 -30.25
N ALA A 100 3.26 -7.21 -29.72
CA ALA A 100 2.30 -6.18 -30.08
C ALA A 100 2.40 -5.80 -31.57
N THR A 101 3.60 -5.70 -32.13
CA THR A 101 3.76 -5.41 -33.58
C THR A 101 3.19 -6.54 -34.44
N ALA A 102 3.48 -7.81 -34.12
CA ALA A 102 2.92 -8.94 -34.84
C ALA A 102 1.39 -9.01 -34.69
N PHE A 103 0.88 -8.80 -33.48
CA PHE A 103 -0.54 -8.79 -33.16
C PHE A 103 -1.31 -7.73 -33.96
N TYR A 104 -0.85 -6.47 -33.93
CA TYR A 104 -1.52 -5.39 -34.68
C TYR A 104 -1.37 -5.56 -36.19
N LEU A 105 -0.26 -6.12 -36.66
CA LEU A 105 -0.10 -6.42 -38.09
C LEU A 105 -1.12 -7.47 -38.56
N ILE A 106 -1.39 -8.50 -37.76
CA ILE A 106 -2.44 -9.50 -38.07
C ILE A 106 -3.81 -8.83 -38.14
N ILE A 107 -4.16 -7.96 -37.19
CA ILE A 107 -5.43 -7.21 -37.21
C ILE A 107 -5.51 -6.35 -38.48
N LEU A 108 -4.46 -5.60 -38.81
CA LEU A 108 -4.42 -4.75 -40.00
C LEU A 108 -4.60 -5.55 -41.29
N VAL A 109 -3.91 -6.68 -41.43
CA VAL A 109 -4.03 -7.57 -42.61
C VAL A 109 -5.43 -8.19 -42.68
N GLY A 110 -5.99 -8.62 -41.54
CA GLY A 110 -7.35 -9.15 -41.45
C GLY A 110 -8.40 -8.13 -41.91
N LEU A 111 -8.32 -6.89 -41.38
CA LEU A 111 -9.20 -5.80 -41.77
C LEU A 111 -9.08 -5.41 -43.24
N TRP A 112 -7.84 -5.31 -43.75
CA TRP A 112 -7.59 -5.01 -45.15
C TRP A 112 -8.22 -6.06 -46.06
N ARG A 113 -8.02 -7.34 -45.77
CA ARG A 113 -8.64 -8.42 -46.53
C ARG A 113 -10.16 -8.44 -46.40
N ALA A 114 -10.70 -8.24 -45.20
CA ALA A 114 -12.14 -8.17 -44.98
C ALA A 114 -12.78 -7.06 -45.80
N ASN A 115 -12.11 -5.91 -45.95
CA ASN A 115 -12.59 -4.80 -46.78
C ASN A 115 -12.55 -5.11 -48.29
N LEU A 116 -11.55 -5.87 -48.76
CA LEU A 116 -11.48 -6.30 -50.15
C LEU A 116 -12.61 -7.27 -50.53
N VAL A 117 -12.96 -8.20 -49.63
CA VAL A 117 -14.00 -9.22 -49.89
C VAL A 117 -15.40 -8.68 -49.62
N HIS A 118 -15.55 -7.83 -48.60
CA HIS A 118 -16.81 -7.21 -48.21
C HIS A 118 -16.64 -5.68 -48.15
N PRO A 119 -16.83 -4.98 -49.29
CA PRO A 119 -16.73 -3.53 -49.34
C PRO A 119 -17.73 -2.88 -48.37
N GLY A 120 -17.23 -2.04 -47.45
CA GLY A 120 -18.04 -1.38 -46.43
C GLY A 120 -17.94 -1.96 -45.02
N THR A 121 -17.09 -2.97 -44.78
CA THR A 121 -16.77 -3.47 -43.42
C THR A 121 -16.29 -2.39 -42.45
N LEU A 122 -15.56 -1.40 -42.97
CA LEU A 122 -15.01 -0.26 -42.21
C LEU A 122 -15.98 0.93 -42.09
N ASN A 123 -17.22 0.80 -42.60
CA ASN A 123 -18.17 1.90 -42.53
C ASN A 123 -18.71 2.06 -41.11
N ILE A 124 -18.67 3.31 -40.60
CA ILE A 124 -19.05 3.65 -39.21
C ILE A 124 -20.51 3.31 -38.92
N SER A 125 -21.37 3.33 -39.94
CA SER A 125 -22.79 2.99 -39.85
C SER A 125 -23.09 1.54 -39.44
N ASN A 126 -22.13 0.62 -39.61
CA ASN A 126 -22.36 -0.81 -39.47
C ASN A 126 -22.11 -1.33 -38.04
N GLY A 127 -21.72 -0.46 -37.09
CA GLY A 127 -21.44 -0.85 -35.70
C GLY A 127 -20.19 -1.72 -35.49
N ASN A 128 -19.62 -2.29 -36.55
CA ASN A 128 -18.47 -3.20 -36.51
C ASN A 128 -17.17 -2.57 -35.99
N LEU A 129 -17.01 -1.24 -36.11
CA LEU A 129 -15.84 -0.54 -35.57
C LEU A 129 -15.77 -0.58 -34.04
N LEU A 130 -16.92 -0.59 -33.35
CA LEU A 130 -16.96 -0.71 -31.89
C LEU A 130 -16.38 -2.05 -31.41
N ASN A 131 -16.57 -3.12 -32.18
CA ASN A 131 -16.03 -4.45 -31.85
C ASN A 131 -14.50 -4.50 -31.93
N LEU A 132 -13.86 -3.59 -32.68
CA LEU A 132 -12.40 -3.53 -32.81
C LEU A 132 -11.72 -2.77 -31.66
N VAL A 133 -12.47 -1.97 -30.90
CA VAL A 133 -11.91 -1.20 -29.77
C VAL A 133 -11.31 -2.14 -28.74
N PHE A 134 -12.00 -3.23 -28.41
CA PHE A 134 -11.53 -4.16 -27.36
C PHE A 134 -10.25 -4.90 -27.76
N PRO A 135 -10.14 -5.57 -28.93
CA PRO A 135 -8.87 -6.15 -29.40
C PRO A 135 -7.72 -5.15 -29.50
N LEU A 136 -7.99 -3.90 -29.84
CA LEU A 136 -6.94 -2.88 -29.97
C LEU A 136 -6.41 -2.39 -28.62
N VAL A 137 -7.27 -2.29 -27.61
CA VAL A 137 -6.90 -1.75 -26.29
C VAL A 137 -6.42 -2.86 -25.34
N SER A 138 -6.93 -4.09 -25.50
CA SER A 138 -6.69 -5.18 -24.54
C SER A 138 -5.22 -5.51 -24.30
N PRO A 139 -4.30 -5.53 -25.28
CA PRO A 139 -2.91 -5.87 -25.02
C PRO A 139 -2.19 -4.82 -24.19
N ILE A 140 -2.44 -3.55 -24.50
CA ILE A 140 -1.85 -2.41 -23.78
C ILE A 140 -2.41 -2.34 -22.36
N PHE A 141 -3.73 -2.50 -22.22
CA PHE A 141 -4.39 -2.49 -20.92
C PHE A 141 -3.90 -3.65 -20.04
N ALA A 142 -3.90 -4.88 -20.55
CA ALA A 142 -3.43 -6.06 -19.80
C ALA A 142 -1.96 -5.93 -19.40
N TYR A 143 -1.10 -5.44 -20.29
CA TYR A 143 0.32 -5.21 -20.01
C TYR A 143 0.55 -4.16 -18.92
N THR A 144 -0.13 -3.01 -19.02
CA THR A 144 0.01 -1.90 -18.07
C THR A 144 -0.57 -2.26 -16.70
N ALA A 145 -1.73 -2.92 -16.66
CA ALA A 145 -2.35 -3.44 -15.44
C ALA A 145 -1.43 -4.44 -14.73
N SER A 146 -0.91 -5.44 -15.46
CA SER A 146 0.00 -6.45 -14.91
C SER A 146 1.28 -5.81 -14.35
N ARG A 147 1.90 -4.87 -15.08
CA ARG A 147 3.07 -4.13 -14.59
C ARG A 147 2.77 -3.29 -13.35
N SER A 148 1.60 -2.66 -13.28
CA SER A 148 1.18 -1.89 -12.12
C SER A 148 1.09 -2.78 -10.88
N ILE A 149 0.46 -3.96 -11.00
CA ILE A 149 0.35 -4.94 -9.92
C ILE A 149 1.73 -5.42 -9.46
N ILE A 150 2.64 -5.75 -10.39
CA ILE A 150 4.01 -6.19 -10.06
C ILE A 150 4.77 -5.06 -9.33
N ARG A 151 4.68 -3.82 -9.83
CA ARG A 151 5.35 -2.66 -9.23
C ARG A 151 4.84 -2.36 -7.83
N GLN A 152 3.52 -2.42 -7.61
CA GLN A 152 2.93 -2.25 -6.28
C GLN A 152 3.41 -3.34 -5.30
N ARG A 153 3.50 -4.60 -5.75
CA ARG A 153 4.03 -5.69 -4.92
C ARG A 153 5.50 -5.45 -4.56
N GLN A 154 6.32 -5.03 -5.52
CA GLN A 154 7.73 -4.69 -5.28
C GLN A 154 7.87 -3.53 -4.29
N LEU A 155 7.11 -2.44 -4.47
CA LEU A 155 7.11 -1.30 -3.54
C LEU A 155 6.73 -1.73 -2.13
N ARG A 156 5.69 -2.54 -1.97
CA ARG A 156 5.28 -3.09 -0.66
C ARG A 156 6.38 -3.94 -0.03
N GLN A 157 7.07 -4.77 -0.81
CA GLN A 157 8.19 -5.58 -0.32
C GLN A 157 9.39 -4.72 0.08
N THR A 158 9.76 -3.73 -0.73
CA THR A 158 10.86 -2.80 -0.42
C THR A 158 10.55 -1.99 0.83
N ASN A 159 9.33 -1.45 0.97
CA ASN A 159 8.92 -0.74 2.17
C ASN A 159 9.00 -1.63 3.43
N ARG A 160 8.59 -2.89 3.35
CA ARG A 160 8.76 -3.85 4.47
C ARG A 160 10.23 -4.08 4.82
N ARG A 161 11.11 -4.18 3.81
CA ARG A 161 12.56 -4.32 4.03
C ARG A 161 13.16 -3.07 4.67
N LEU A 162 12.80 -1.88 4.19
CA LEU A 162 13.24 -0.61 4.76
C LEU A 162 12.79 -0.47 6.22
N GLN A 163 11.52 -0.78 6.53
CA GLN A 163 11.02 -0.79 7.91
C GLN A 163 11.81 -1.72 8.82
N ALA A 164 12.19 -2.90 8.34
CA ALA A 164 13.00 -3.84 9.11
C ALA A 164 14.43 -3.32 9.35
N ILE A 165 15.05 -2.69 8.34
CA ILE A 165 16.38 -2.08 8.44
C ILE A 165 16.35 -0.92 9.44
N VAL A 166 15.38 0.00 9.31
CA VAL A 166 15.24 1.16 10.22
C VAL A 166 15.05 0.68 11.66
N ARG A 167 14.15 -0.28 11.90
CA ARG A 167 13.93 -0.85 13.23
C ARG A 167 15.18 -1.50 13.82
N ARG A 168 15.97 -2.20 12.99
CA ARG A 168 17.22 -2.82 13.42
C ARG A 168 18.28 -1.77 13.74
N GLY A 169 18.48 -0.79 12.86
CA GLY A 169 19.45 0.29 13.07
C GLY A 169 19.15 1.08 14.34
N GLU A 170 17.88 1.35 14.62
CA GLU A 170 17.46 2.04 15.83
C GLU A 170 17.73 1.19 17.08
N ARG A 171 17.40 -0.10 17.06
CA ARG A 171 17.77 -1.03 18.16
C ARG A 171 19.27 -1.09 18.42
N GLU A 172 20.09 -1.13 17.36
CA GLU A 172 21.55 -1.15 17.49
C GLU A 172 22.10 0.19 18.02
N ARG A 173 21.52 1.33 17.62
CA ARG A 173 21.84 2.65 18.17
C ARG A 173 21.53 2.72 19.65
N ILE A 174 20.30 2.35 20.05
CA ILE A 174 19.87 2.33 21.45
C ILE A 174 20.77 1.43 22.29
N ALA A 175 21.09 0.22 21.80
CA ALA A 175 21.95 -0.70 22.51
C ALA A 175 23.36 -0.11 22.73
N ARG A 176 23.89 0.64 21.75
CA ARG A 176 25.18 1.32 21.86
C ARG A 176 25.12 2.48 22.84
N ASP A 177 24.13 3.37 22.72
CA ASP A 177 23.98 4.53 23.62
C ASP A 177 23.79 4.09 25.08
N LEU A 178 23.01 3.01 25.31
CA LEU A 178 22.88 2.39 26.62
C LEU A 178 24.20 1.76 27.09
N HIS A 179 24.91 1.03 26.23
CA HIS A 179 26.17 0.39 26.58
C HIS A 179 27.26 1.41 26.94
N ASP A 180 27.38 2.49 26.17
CA ASP A 180 28.39 3.53 26.40
C ASP A 180 28.09 4.29 27.70
N THR A 181 26.82 4.69 27.91
CA THR A 181 26.41 5.43 29.12
C THR A 181 26.54 4.56 30.38
N LEU A 182 25.99 3.34 30.35
CA LEU A 182 26.05 2.43 31.50
C LEU A 182 27.46 1.89 31.74
N GLY A 183 28.21 1.62 30.67
CA GLY A 183 29.59 1.14 30.76
C GLY A 183 30.51 2.14 31.44
N GLN A 184 30.35 3.43 31.16
CA GLN A 184 31.08 4.49 31.85
C GLN A 184 30.69 4.56 33.33
N SER A 185 29.40 4.60 33.65
CA SER A 185 28.95 4.67 35.05
C SER A 185 29.38 3.45 35.88
N PHE A 186 29.26 2.23 35.34
CA PHE A 186 29.72 1.02 36.05
C PHE A 186 31.23 0.98 36.24
N SER A 187 32.01 1.50 35.28
CA SER A 187 33.47 1.63 35.44
C SER A 187 33.80 2.60 36.59
N MET A 188 33.09 3.73 36.67
CA MET A 188 33.27 4.70 37.77
C MET A 188 32.85 4.11 39.13
N MET A 189 31.72 3.40 39.20
CA MET A 189 31.30 2.72 40.43
C MET A 189 32.32 1.68 40.89
N THR A 190 32.93 0.93 39.95
CA THR A 190 33.98 -0.06 40.25
C THR A 190 35.20 0.63 40.87
N LEU A 191 35.67 1.73 40.28
CA LEU A 191 36.79 2.51 40.82
C LEU A 191 36.50 3.10 42.21
N LYS A 192 35.29 3.64 42.42
CA LYS A 192 34.88 4.14 43.75
C LYS A 192 34.78 3.03 44.79
N ALA A 193 34.28 1.85 44.41
CA ALA A 193 34.23 0.69 45.30
C ALA A 193 35.63 0.20 45.70
N GLU A 194 36.58 0.17 44.75
CA GLU A 194 37.98 -0.13 45.05
C GLU A 194 38.63 0.93 45.94
N LEU A 195 38.32 2.20 45.74
CA LEU A 195 38.79 3.31 46.59
C LEU A 195 38.24 3.18 48.01
N ALA A 196 36.92 2.97 48.17
CA ALA A 196 36.28 2.74 49.45
C ALA A 196 36.93 1.56 50.20
N LYS A 197 37.25 0.46 49.48
CA LYS A 197 37.97 -0.69 50.05
C LYS A 197 39.37 -0.31 50.57
N LYS A 198 40.10 0.56 49.86
CA LYS A 198 41.43 1.04 50.29
C LYS A 198 41.36 2.03 51.46
N LEU A 199 40.23 2.74 51.61
CA LEU A 199 40.02 3.75 52.65
C LEU A 199 39.60 3.12 54.00
N LEU A 200 39.11 1.88 54.01
CA LEU A 200 38.70 1.16 55.24
C LEU A 200 39.71 1.26 56.39
N ASP A 201 41.01 1.12 56.09
CA ASP A 201 42.06 1.14 57.13
C ASP A 201 42.71 2.53 57.27
N LYS A 202 42.63 3.38 56.24
CA LYS A 202 43.41 4.64 56.15
C LYS A 202 42.61 5.89 56.51
N ALA A 203 41.32 5.91 56.17
CA ALA A 203 40.41 7.03 56.41
C ALA A 203 38.95 6.49 56.44
N PRO A 204 38.56 5.76 57.51
CA PRO A 204 37.26 5.11 57.61
C PRO A 204 36.09 6.07 57.43
N GLU A 205 36.24 7.32 57.87
CA GLU A 205 35.25 8.38 57.74
C GLU A 205 34.91 8.74 56.29
N ARG A 206 35.79 8.44 55.32
CA ARG A 206 35.58 8.69 53.89
C ARG A 206 34.86 7.56 53.16
N VAL A 207 34.70 6.39 53.79
CA VAL A 207 34.05 5.23 53.17
C VAL A 207 32.56 5.47 52.94
N GLY A 208 31.85 6.04 53.93
CA GLY A 208 30.43 6.37 53.83
C GLY A 208 30.09 7.24 52.62
N PRO A 209 30.77 8.40 52.45
CA PRO A 209 30.57 9.27 51.28
C PRO A 209 30.77 8.58 49.92
N GLU A 210 31.78 7.72 49.78
CA GLU A 210 32.02 6.98 48.52
C GLU A 210 30.90 5.96 48.23
N LEU A 211 30.38 5.28 49.27
CA LEU A 211 29.25 4.36 49.13
C LEU A 211 27.94 5.07 48.80
N ASP A 212 27.69 6.25 49.39
CA ASP A 212 26.52 7.07 49.09
C ASP A 212 26.55 7.56 47.63
N ASP A 213 27.72 7.95 47.13
CA ASP A 213 27.91 8.42 45.76
C ASP A 213 27.69 7.27 44.74
N ILE A 214 28.17 6.05 45.05
CA ILE A 214 27.85 4.85 44.26
C ILE A 214 26.33 4.60 44.24
N ALA A 215 25.67 4.66 45.40
CA ALA A 215 24.23 4.44 45.50
C ALA A 215 23.41 5.50 44.74
N GLN A 216 23.83 6.78 44.80
CA GLN A 216 23.21 7.87 44.07
C GLN A 216 23.38 7.69 42.56
N THR A 217 24.60 7.39 42.10
CA THR A 217 24.89 7.15 40.67
C THR A 217 24.05 5.98 40.16
N SER A 218 23.94 4.89 40.91
CA SER A 218 23.14 3.71 40.53
C SER A 218 21.65 4.02 40.40
N ARG A 219 21.09 4.81 41.33
CA ARG A 219 19.69 5.25 41.26
C ARG A 219 19.44 6.15 40.06
N HIS A 220 20.36 7.06 39.76
CA HIS A 220 20.27 7.94 38.60
C HIS A 220 20.31 7.15 37.28
N ASP A 221 21.25 6.22 37.12
CA ASP A 221 21.34 5.38 35.92
C ASP A 221 20.09 4.51 35.71
N LEU A 222 19.52 3.96 36.80
CA LEU A 222 18.25 3.23 36.73
C LEU A 222 17.08 4.10 36.29
N GLN A 223 17.04 5.38 36.71
CA GLN A 223 16.02 6.32 36.23
C GLN A 223 16.20 6.64 34.75
N LEU A 224 17.44 6.85 34.29
CA LEU A 224 17.76 7.10 32.89
C LEU A 224 17.39 5.91 31.99
N VAL A 225 17.68 4.68 32.42
CA VAL A 225 17.27 3.47 31.69
C VAL A 225 15.74 3.38 31.62
N ARG A 226 15.04 3.66 32.72
CA ARG A 226 13.57 3.66 32.73
C ARG A 226 12.99 4.72 31.81
N SER A 227 13.55 5.93 31.75
CA SER A 227 13.08 6.97 30.83
C SER A 227 13.30 6.56 29.38
N ILE A 228 14.49 6.03 29.04
CA ILE A 228 14.79 5.56 27.67
C ILE A 228 13.84 4.42 27.28
N VAL A 229 13.61 3.43 28.14
CA VAL A 229 12.71 2.30 27.85
C VAL A 229 11.25 2.75 27.71
N ASN A 230 10.81 3.74 28.49
CA ASN A 230 9.47 4.32 28.38
C ASN A 230 9.31 5.11 27.09
N ASP A 231 10.30 5.92 26.70
CA ASP A 231 10.31 6.65 25.43
C ASP A 231 10.27 5.67 24.23
N LEU A 232 10.92 4.51 24.35
CA LEU A 232 10.85 3.44 23.34
C LEU A 232 9.51 2.71 23.25
N HIS A 233 8.68 2.79 24.29
CA HIS A 233 7.33 2.22 24.30
C HIS A 233 6.26 3.21 23.85
N GLN A 234 6.58 4.51 23.77
CA GLN A 234 5.64 5.50 23.29
C GLN A 234 5.63 5.52 21.77
N GLN A 235 4.51 5.06 21.21
CA GLN A 235 4.28 5.02 19.78
C GLN A 235 4.41 6.44 19.20
N SER A 236 5.36 6.63 18.29
CA SER A 236 5.54 7.92 17.59
C SER A 236 4.30 8.28 16.76
N LEU A 237 4.12 9.57 16.43
CA LEU A 237 3.01 10.01 15.56
C LEU A 237 3.00 9.20 14.25
N SER A 238 4.17 8.98 13.65
CA SER A 238 4.33 8.21 12.41
C SER A 238 3.90 6.75 12.56
N GLU A 239 4.24 6.10 13.67
CA GLU A 239 3.83 4.72 13.94
C GLU A 239 2.32 4.61 14.22
N MET A 240 1.75 5.62 14.87
CA MET A 240 0.31 5.75 15.08
C MET A 240 -0.41 5.92 13.74
N MET A 241 0.01 6.88 12.92
CA MET A 241 -0.54 7.12 11.59
C MET A 241 -0.43 5.90 10.68
N LEU A 242 0.69 5.17 10.73
CA LEU A 242 0.86 3.95 9.96
C LEU A 242 -0.07 2.81 10.42
N THR A 243 -0.34 2.72 11.72
CA THR A 243 -1.29 1.75 12.27
C THR A 243 -2.72 2.13 11.90
N GLN A 244 -3.10 3.38 12.10
CA GLN A 244 -4.44 3.87 11.81
C GLN A 244 -4.76 3.90 10.32
N GLY A 245 -3.79 4.21 9.46
CA GLY A 245 -3.94 4.11 8.01
C GLY A 245 -4.22 2.68 7.54
N LYS A 246 -3.67 1.65 8.23
CA LYS A 246 -4.05 0.25 7.95
C LYS A 246 -5.47 -0.05 8.40
N ASN A 247 -5.87 0.40 9.59
CA ASN A 247 -7.23 0.21 10.11
C ASN A 247 -8.27 0.85 9.19
N LEU A 248 -8.01 2.07 8.70
CA LEU A 248 -8.85 2.76 7.73
C LEU A 248 -8.93 1.99 6.40
N ALA A 249 -7.78 1.51 5.89
CA ALA A 249 -7.75 0.72 4.66
C ALA A 249 -8.53 -0.61 4.79
N GLU A 250 -8.45 -1.28 5.94
CA GLU A 250 -9.25 -2.49 6.24
C GLU A 250 -10.75 -2.18 6.31
N ALA A 251 -11.12 -0.97 6.75
CA ALA A 251 -12.49 -0.47 6.74
C ALA A 251 -12.95 0.10 5.39
N ASN A 252 -12.12 0.05 4.33
CA ASN A 252 -12.35 0.67 3.02
C ASN A 252 -12.54 2.20 3.06
N VAL A 253 -11.83 2.88 3.97
CA VAL A 253 -11.81 4.35 4.08
C VAL A 253 -10.47 4.87 3.58
N VAL A 254 -10.50 5.87 2.68
CA VAL A 254 -9.30 6.52 2.15
C VAL A 254 -8.76 7.51 3.17
N LEU A 255 -7.46 7.43 3.48
CA LEU A 255 -6.76 8.42 4.31
C LEU A 255 -5.98 9.38 3.42
N LEU A 256 -6.24 10.68 3.56
CA LEU A 256 -5.46 11.77 3.00
C LEU A 256 -4.78 12.53 4.14
N THR A 257 -3.52 12.90 3.95
CA THR A 257 -2.78 13.68 4.94
C THR A 257 -2.09 14.87 4.30
N ASP A 258 -2.13 16.01 4.99
CA ASP A 258 -1.36 17.21 4.65
C ASP A 258 -0.57 17.68 5.88
N GLY A 259 0.69 18.10 5.67
CA GLY A 259 1.58 18.51 6.75
C GLY A 259 2.12 17.39 7.65
N GLU A 260 1.77 16.11 7.42
CA GLU A 260 2.19 14.98 8.27
C GLU A 260 3.71 14.90 8.45
N ASN A 261 4.49 15.10 7.37
CA ASN A 261 5.95 15.08 7.43
C ASN A 261 6.50 16.11 8.43
N ALA A 262 5.97 17.34 8.42
CA ALA A 262 6.37 18.38 9.38
C ALA A 262 5.92 18.03 10.81
N ALA A 263 4.78 17.34 10.96
CA ALA A 263 4.28 16.88 12.25
C ALA A 263 5.16 15.79 12.89
N THR A 264 5.86 14.98 12.09
CA THR A 264 6.83 14.00 12.60
C THR A 264 8.02 14.64 13.32
N GLU A 265 8.30 15.91 13.04
CA GLU A 265 9.37 16.70 13.66
C GLU A 265 8.90 17.52 14.87
N TRP A 266 7.60 17.46 15.22
CA TRP A 266 7.09 18.15 16.41
C TRP A 266 7.73 17.60 17.70
N PRO A 267 7.81 18.40 18.78
CA PRO A 267 8.37 17.93 20.03
C PRO A 267 7.66 16.65 20.52
N THR A 268 8.42 15.69 21.03
CA THR A 268 7.90 14.39 21.47
C THR A 268 6.72 14.52 22.43
N LYS A 269 6.79 15.46 23.38
CA LYS A 269 5.69 15.80 24.30
C LYS A 269 4.38 16.10 23.56
N VAL A 270 4.44 16.88 22.48
CA VAL A 270 3.27 17.23 21.66
C VAL A 270 2.70 15.98 20.98
N GLN A 271 3.57 15.17 20.38
CA GLN A 271 3.16 13.94 19.70
C GLN A 271 2.47 12.95 20.66
N ILE A 272 2.99 12.81 21.88
CA ILE A 272 2.43 11.91 22.93
C ILE A 272 1.01 12.31 23.32
N HIS A 273 0.72 13.62 23.38
CA HIS A 273 -0.60 14.10 23.77
C HIS A 273 -1.61 14.06 22.62
N LEU A 274 -1.19 14.38 21.39
CA LEU A 274 -2.09 14.40 20.24
C LEU A 274 -2.37 12.99 19.69
N SER A 275 -1.40 12.08 19.69
CA SER A 275 -1.53 10.76 19.03
C SER A 275 -2.71 9.91 19.57
N PRO A 276 -2.93 9.78 20.89
CA PRO A 276 -4.08 9.04 21.41
C PRO A 276 -5.42 9.67 21.02
N VAL A 277 -5.49 11.00 20.96
CA VAL A 277 -6.71 11.73 20.60
C VAL A 277 -7.02 11.57 19.11
N ILE A 278 -6.00 11.66 18.25
CA ILE A 278 -6.14 11.38 16.80
C ILE A 278 -6.57 9.93 16.58
N SER A 279 -5.96 8.98 17.29
CA SER A 279 -6.29 7.55 17.19
C SER A 279 -7.75 7.27 17.57
N GLU A 280 -8.24 7.89 18.65
CA GLU A 280 -9.65 7.78 19.07
C GLU A 280 -10.60 8.44 18.05
N ALA A 281 -10.23 9.60 17.51
CA ALA A 281 -11.00 10.26 16.45
C ALA A 281 -11.12 9.39 15.19
N ILE A 282 -10.01 8.79 14.71
CA ILE A 282 -10.02 7.84 13.58
C ILE A 282 -10.87 6.61 13.90
N THR A 283 -10.76 6.08 15.12
CA THR A 283 -11.59 4.94 15.57
C THR A 283 -13.07 5.29 15.54
N ASN A 284 -13.43 6.52 15.92
CA ASN A 284 -14.81 7.02 15.82
C ASN A 284 -15.29 7.13 14.38
N VAL A 285 -14.45 7.57 13.44
CA VAL A 285 -14.81 7.54 12.01
C VAL A 285 -15.13 6.12 11.57
N ILE A 286 -14.23 5.16 11.83
CA ILE A 286 -14.38 3.76 11.42
C ILE A 286 -15.67 3.16 11.99
N ARG A 287 -15.97 3.43 13.27
CA ARG A 287 -17.13 2.85 13.96
C ARG A 287 -18.44 3.53 13.64
N HIS A 288 -18.45 4.83 13.33
CA HIS A 288 -19.66 5.63 13.41
C HIS A 288 -19.93 6.54 12.20
N ALA A 289 -18.93 6.94 11.41
CA ALA A 289 -19.13 7.97 10.38
C ALA A 289 -19.71 7.41 9.06
N HIS A 290 -19.50 6.12 8.77
CA HIS A 290 -19.75 5.55 7.44
C HIS A 290 -19.11 6.38 6.31
N ALA A 291 -17.92 6.92 6.58
CA ALA A 291 -17.14 7.73 5.67
C ALA A 291 -16.49 6.87 4.58
N HIS A 292 -16.25 7.45 3.40
CA HIS A 292 -15.40 6.89 2.35
C HIS A 292 -14.00 7.50 2.39
N GLN A 293 -13.86 8.69 2.99
CA GLN A 293 -12.63 9.44 3.07
C GLN A 293 -12.47 10.16 4.41
N VAL A 294 -11.23 10.19 4.91
CA VAL A 294 -10.79 11.04 6.01
C VAL A 294 -9.57 11.83 5.57
N GLU A 295 -9.60 13.12 5.81
CA GLU A 295 -8.49 14.04 5.60
C GLU A 295 -7.96 14.53 6.96
N ILE A 296 -6.65 14.41 7.16
CA ILE A 296 -5.97 14.88 8.37
C ILE A 296 -4.95 15.93 7.98
N THR A 297 -5.13 17.15 8.45
CA THR A 297 -4.18 18.25 8.24
C THR A 297 -3.43 18.55 9.53
N PHE A 298 -2.12 18.69 9.41
CA PHE A 298 -1.23 19.02 10.51
C PHE A 298 -0.61 20.40 10.24
N GLU A 299 -0.89 21.35 11.12
CA GLU A 299 -0.42 22.72 10.97
C GLU A 299 0.36 23.16 12.20
N GLN A 300 1.43 23.91 11.97
CA GLN A 300 2.21 24.54 13.02
C GLN A 300 2.19 26.06 12.83
N THR A 301 1.65 26.76 13.83
CA THR A 301 1.67 28.23 13.90
C THR A 301 2.78 28.69 14.86
N PRO A 302 3.10 29.99 14.91
CA PRO A 302 4.02 30.52 15.92
C PRO A 302 3.57 30.25 17.37
N SER A 303 2.26 30.13 17.61
CA SER A 303 1.67 30.02 18.95
C SER A 303 1.12 28.63 19.29
N ALA A 304 0.90 27.74 18.33
CA ALA A 304 0.25 26.45 18.58
C ALA A 304 0.54 25.38 17.52
N TYR A 305 0.29 24.12 17.88
CA TYR A 305 0.17 22.97 16.99
C TYR A 305 -1.32 22.67 16.79
N ILE A 306 -1.74 22.51 15.54
CA ILE A 306 -3.15 22.32 15.17
C ILE A 306 -3.26 21.05 14.34
N VAL A 307 -4.26 20.22 14.67
CA VAL A 307 -4.61 19.03 13.88
C VAL A 307 -6.08 19.08 13.56
N ASN A 308 -6.43 19.06 12.28
CA ASN A 308 -7.81 18.93 11.84
C ASN A 308 -8.05 17.56 11.22
N ILE A 309 -9.12 16.90 11.64
CA ILE A 309 -9.54 15.58 11.15
C ILE A 309 -10.94 15.76 10.57
N GLN A 310 -11.05 15.68 9.25
CA GLN A 310 -12.30 15.84 8.51
C GLN A 310 -12.70 14.51 7.88
N ASP A 311 -13.88 14.00 8.21
CA ASP A 311 -14.49 12.87 7.49
C ASP A 311 -15.57 13.32 6.51
N ASP A 312 -15.84 12.52 5.48
CA ASP A 312 -16.92 12.73 4.51
C ASP A 312 -18.23 11.98 4.86
N GLY A 313 -18.33 11.50 6.09
CA GLY A 313 -19.37 10.62 6.57
C GLY A 313 -20.70 11.33 6.84
N ARG A 314 -21.75 10.53 6.99
CA ARG A 314 -23.07 10.99 7.42
C ARG A 314 -23.29 10.59 8.86
N SER A 315 -22.85 11.43 9.79
CA SER A 315 -23.32 11.30 11.16
C SER A 315 -24.82 11.57 11.22
N LYS A 316 -25.62 10.53 11.46
CA LYS A 316 -27.03 10.71 11.81
C LYS A 316 -27.07 11.45 13.14
N ASN A 317 -27.58 12.69 13.12
CA ASN A 317 -27.99 13.50 14.27
C ASN A 317 -28.01 12.73 15.60
N ASN A 318 -26.89 12.74 16.36
CA ASN A 318 -26.78 12.55 17.82
C ASN A 318 -25.38 12.08 18.27
N TYR A 319 -24.29 12.78 17.90
CA TYR A 319 -23.11 12.78 18.78
C TYR A 319 -23.31 13.67 20.01
N ALA A 320 -24.39 14.48 20.03
CA ALA A 320 -24.85 15.29 21.15
C ALA A 320 -25.52 14.49 22.29
N ARG A 321 -25.09 13.25 22.56
CA ARG A 321 -25.20 12.75 23.94
C ARG A 321 -23.95 13.20 24.65
N ALA A 322 -24.04 14.32 25.37
CA ALA A 322 -23.08 14.66 26.39
C ALA A 322 -22.87 13.41 27.28
N GLY A 323 -21.67 12.81 27.22
CA GLY A 323 -21.35 11.57 27.93
C GLY A 323 -21.13 10.31 27.08
N SER A 324 -20.96 10.39 25.75
CA SER A 324 -20.31 9.27 25.05
C SER A 324 -18.84 9.20 25.48
N ASN A 325 -18.43 8.10 26.11
CA ASN A 325 -17.15 7.96 26.81
C ASN A 325 -15.91 8.37 25.99
N GLY A 326 -15.95 8.23 24.67
CA GLY A 326 -14.85 8.58 23.77
C GLY A 326 -14.64 10.09 23.60
N ILE A 327 -15.70 10.87 23.37
CA ILE A 327 -15.59 12.32 23.12
C ILE A 327 -15.23 13.05 24.42
N SER A 328 -15.86 12.71 25.54
CA SER A 328 -15.52 13.28 26.84
C SER A 328 -14.08 12.95 27.25
N GLY A 329 -13.61 11.75 26.93
CA GLY A 329 -12.22 11.35 27.16
C GLY A 329 -11.22 12.15 26.31
N MET A 330 -11.51 12.36 25.03
CA MET A 330 -10.67 13.19 24.15
C MET A 330 -10.61 14.65 24.64
N GLN A 331 -11.76 15.22 25.01
CA GLN A 331 -11.83 16.59 25.53
C GLN A 331 -11.07 16.73 26.85
N GLN A 332 -11.23 15.79 27.78
CA GLN A 332 -10.51 15.80 29.05
C GLN A 332 -8.99 15.73 28.84
N ARG A 333 -8.51 14.82 27.98
CA ARG A 333 -7.07 14.68 27.67
C ARG A 333 -6.47 15.95 27.07
N MET A 334 -7.21 16.66 26.22
CA MET A 334 -6.75 17.94 25.67
C MET A 334 -6.72 19.02 26.75
N ASN A 335 -7.74 19.07 27.63
CA ASN A 335 -7.79 20.05 28.72
C ASN A 335 -6.65 19.84 29.74
N GLU A 336 -6.24 18.59 30.02
CA GLU A 336 -5.12 18.25 30.93
C GLU A 336 -3.79 18.87 30.50
N VAL A 337 -3.66 19.22 29.21
CA VAL A 337 -2.44 19.81 28.62
C VAL A 337 -2.65 21.24 28.15
N ASN A 338 -3.68 21.93 28.68
CA ASN A 338 -4.08 23.28 28.27
C ASN A 338 -4.38 23.43 26.76
N GLY A 339 -4.70 22.32 26.09
CA GLY A 339 -5.13 22.32 24.70
C GLY A 339 -6.65 22.46 24.57
N THR A 340 -7.11 22.67 23.34
CA THR A 340 -8.54 22.75 23.02
C THR A 340 -8.95 21.64 22.07
N PHE A 341 -10.17 21.15 22.28
CA PHE A 341 -10.84 20.16 21.44
C PHE A 341 -12.16 20.75 20.96
N THR A 342 -12.38 20.76 19.65
CA THR A 342 -13.65 21.23 19.07
C THR A 342 -14.15 20.24 18.02
N ILE A 343 -15.46 20.04 17.96
CA ILE A 343 -16.12 19.25 16.93
C ILE A 343 -17.13 20.15 16.23
N THR A 344 -17.06 20.22 14.91
CA THR A 344 -18.00 20.98 14.09
C THR A 344 -18.61 20.07 13.03
N HIS A 345 -19.90 20.23 12.79
CA HIS A 345 -20.57 19.58 11.67
C HIS A 345 -20.52 20.48 10.44
N THR A 346 -19.96 19.98 9.35
CA THR A 346 -19.90 20.67 8.07
C THR A 346 -20.88 20.03 7.10
N ARG A 347 -21.13 20.67 5.95
CA ARG A 347 -21.91 20.04 4.87
C ARG A 347 -21.23 18.80 4.30
N GLN A 348 -19.92 18.66 4.52
CA GLN A 348 -19.11 17.57 3.99
C GLN A 348 -18.96 16.41 4.99
N GLY A 349 -19.20 16.62 6.28
CA GLY A 349 -19.20 15.56 7.30
C GLY A 349 -18.88 16.11 8.69
N THR A 350 -17.98 15.48 9.44
CA THR A 350 -17.55 15.96 10.77
C THR A 350 -16.12 16.46 10.74
N LEU A 351 -15.87 17.62 11.35
CA LEU A 351 -14.56 18.21 11.57
C LEU A 351 -14.21 18.13 13.05
N VAL A 352 -13.10 17.49 13.39
CA VAL A 352 -12.51 17.53 14.72
C VAL A 352 -11.24 18.35 14.67
N THR A 353 -11.16 19.42 15.46
CA THR A 353 -9.99 20.28 15.55
C THR A 353 -9.37 20.18 16.95
N LEU A 354 -8.09 19.81 16.96
CA LEU A 354 -7.24 19.76 18.13
C LEU A 354 -6.27 20.93 18.08
N THR A 355 -6.10 21.65 19.18
CA THR A 355 -5.09 22.71 19.27
C THR A 355 -4.31 22.57 20.57
N LEU A 356 -2.98 22.55 20.46
CA LEU A 356 -2.09 22.55 21.61
C LEU A 356 -1.20 23.79 21.55
N PRO A 357 -1.32 24.73 22.51
CA PRO A 357 -0.48 25.92 22.54
C PRO A 357 0.99 25.54 22.76
N LYS A 358 1.89 26.30 22.15
CA LYS A 358 3.33 26.22 22.46
C LYS A 358 3.53 26.85 23.83
N GLU A 359 4.28 26.18 24.72
CA GLU A 359 4.73 26.80 25.98
C GLU A 359 5.41 28.13 25.62
N GLN A 360 4.89 29.24 26.14
CA GLN A 360 5.56 30.53 26.04
C GLN A 360 6.92 30.36 26.73
N GLN A 361 8.01 30.42 25.97
CA GLN A 361 9.31 30.72 26.53
C GLN A 361 9.16 32.11 27.16
N VAL A 362 8.99 32.15 28.48
CA VAL A 362 9.14 33.39 29.25
C VAL A 362 10.60 33.80 29.04
N SER A 363 10.77 34.80 28.19
CA SER A 363 12.05 35.42 27.84
C SER A 363 12.72 36.08 29.04
#